data_AF-A0A817T6M5-F1
#
_entry.id   AF-A0A817T6M5-F1
#
_cell.length_a   1.000
_cell.length_b   1.000
_cell.length_c   1.000
_cell.angle_alpha   90.00
_cell.angle_beta   90.00
_cell.angle_gamma   90.00
#
_symmetry.space_group_name_H-M   'P 1'
#
loop_
_entity.id
_entity.type
_entity.pdbx_description
1 polymer ?
#
loop_
_entity_poly.entity_id
_entity_poly.type
_entity_poly.pdbx_seq_one_letter_code
_entity_poly.pdbx_strand_id
1 'polypeptide(L)'
;MTSVQNLIKRLFPHKIITHRLSDLHNQLLQQNIDKNDIFLSIEKENKSRQFCCLSIEELLRLFECCPTTERTLYESISINKPVRTYIDFEYLIDKNLNIQNHYIGPMCCLKVLYYFLNAPDDTINTVESYIENILKQFLVLEASTTEKISYHFINANPSILFESISSLGIFIKAIIRFLLLAIVQHKCAMFNMDIPIEQFNNASNLTNQLVPFIHTLRNHCRQCNTSIPYVSIADIAYLLVQNRGNEWTLAIDTNVHSNNQQFRLFNCVKYGKNNPLVPSTTFPFHYQLEYSSHNLLKKSLITYMEDDHIPKVYLNGDKFDINLSSISNRIATFSYNLININLINQHIKPLTFSKPSTNASKSHTPQNLIHLNKINHLNSSVKDIQLFLNFVENIVTSEPSYQGYVHTCVRGIYNKDLLFFNIAGNYRYCPKKKGHHKRNTVAIMINTKNYTYSIRCKDIECNNAILSWKKIN
;
A
#
# COMPACT_ATOMS: atom_id res chain seq x y z
N MET A 1 -30.51 22.02 15.58
CA MET A 1 -29.25 21.25 15.57
C MET A 1 -28.25 21.97 14.70
N THR A 2 -27.22 22.56 15.30
CA THR A 2 -26.09 23.16 14.55
C THR A 2 -25.18 22.04 14.12
N SER A 3 -25.24 21.65 12.84
CA SER A 3 -24.30 20.69 12.24
C SER A 3 -22.86 21.02 12.65
N VAL A 4 -21.99 20.01 12.77
CA VAL A 4 -20.56 20.21 13.13
C VAL A 4 -19.89 21.30 12.29
N GLN A 5 -20.33 21.46 11.04
CA GLN A 5 -19.91 22.54 10.14
C GLN A 5 -20.29 23.93 10.65
N ASN A 6 -21.53 24.13 11.09
CA ASN A 6 -21.99 25.39 11.67
C ASN A 6 -21.29 25.66 13.00
N LEU A 7 -21.03 24.61 13.79
CA LEU A 7 -20.30 24.73 15.04
C LEU A 7 -18.85 25.15 14.81
N ILE A 8 -18.14 24.55 13.86
CA ILE A 8 -16.77 24.95 13.48
C ILE A 8 -16.76 26.35 12.88
N LYS A 9 -17.70 26.69 11.98
CA LYS A 9 -17.83 28.06 11.45
C LYS A 9 -18.03 29.10 12.54
N ARG A 10 -18.79 28.74 13.59
CA ARG A 10 -19.09 29.63 14.71
C ARG A 10 -17.92 29.74 15.68
N LEU A 11 -17.29 28.62 16.03
CA LEU A 11 -16.22 28.57 17.04
C LEU A 11 -14.86 28.95 16.45
N PHE A 12 -14.60 28.61 15.19
CA PHE A 12 -13.29 28.69 14.54
C PHE A 12 -13.38 29.19 13.08
N PRO A 13 -14.03 30.34 12.80
CA PRO A 13 -14.26 30.82 11.43
C PRO A 13 -12.97 30.99 10.62
N HIS A 14 -11.87 31.38 11.26
CA HIS A 14 -10.56 31.60 10.62
C HIS A 14 -9.79 30.31 10.30
N LYS A 15 -10.21 29.16 10.82
CA LYS A 15 -9.55 27.87 10.64
C LYS A 15 -10.20 27.01 9.54
N ILE A 16 -11.25 27.54 8.92
CA ILE A 16 -11.89 26.91 7.76
C ILE A 16 -11.07 27.18 6.51
N ILE A 17 -10.77 26.10 5.80
CA ILE A 17 -9.92 26.13 4.63
C ILE A 17 -10.80 25.99 3.39
N THR A 18 -10.74 26.98 2.51
CA THR A 18 -11.53 27.07 1.26
C THR A 18 -10.82 26.45 0.05
N HIS A 19 -9.51 26.19 0.13
CA HIS A 19 -8.69 25.68 -0.97
C HIS A 19 -8.52 24.14 -0.93
N ARG A 20 -8.12 23.54 -2.06
CA ARG A 20 -7.88 22.10 -2.18
C ARG A 20 -6.61 21.71 -1.39
N LEU A 21 -6.63 20.53 -0.77
CA LEU A 21 -5.52 19.94 0.03
C LEU A 21 -4.15 19.97 -0.67
N SER A 22 -4.08 19.87 -2.00
CA SER A 22 -2.82 19.89 -2.76
C SER A 22 -2.10 21.24 -2.72
N ASP A 23 -2.86 22.33 -2.64
CA ASP A 23 -2.33 23.70 -2.57
C ASP A 23 -2.04 24.10 -1.11
N LEU A 24 -2.62 23.33 -0.19
CA LEU A 24 -2.72 23.63 1.23
C LEU A 24 -1.39 23.42 1.96
N HIS A 25 -0.68 22.32 1.72
CA HIS A 25 0.54 22.03 2.46
C HIS A 25 1.62 23.13 2.28
N ASN A 26 1.68 23.73 1.09
CA ASN A 26 2.60 24.82 0.77
C ASN A 26 2.11 26.20 1.24
N GLN A 27 0.79 26.43 1.28
CA GLN A 27 0.20 27.70 1.75
C GLN A 27 0.12 27.80 3.27
N LEU A 28 -0.04 26.68 3.98
CA LEU A 28 -0.14 26.67 5.45
C LEU A 28 1.19 26.94 6.16
N LEU A 29 2.32 26.63 5.51
CA LEU A 29 3.64 27.08 5.97
C LEU A 29 3.74 28.62 6.04
N GLN A 30 2.86 29.35 5.35
CA GLN A 30 2.79 30.80 5.36
C GLN A 30 1.77 31.37 6.38
N GLN A 31 0.94 30.54 7.02
CA GLN A 31 -0.21 30.99 7.84
C GLN A 31 -0.07 30.82 9.37
N ASN A 32 1.13 30.71 9.95
CA ASN A 32 1.32 30.54 11.41
C ASN A 32 0.51 29.38 12.02
N ILE A 33 0.40 28.25 11.31
CA ILE A 33 -0.22 27.04 11.84
C ILE A 33 0.79 26.31 12.72
N ASP A 34 0.37 25.95 13.93
CA ASP A 34 1.22 25.20 14.85
C ASP A 34 1.53 23.83 14.23
N LYS A 35 2.78 23.38 14.36
CA LYS A 35 3.20 22.04 13.96
C LYS A 35 2.29 20.95 14.56
N ASN A 36 1.71 21.22 15.72
CA ASN A 36 0.85 20.33 16.49
C ASN A 36 -0.62 20.36 16.05
N ASP A 37 -1.03 21.28 15.18
CA ASP A 37 -2.42 21.31 14.71
C ASP A 37 -2.75 20.07 13.86
N ILE A 38 -4.00 19.61 14.00
CA ILE A 38 -4.54 18.44 13.33
C ILE A 38 -5.31 18.91 12.10
N PHE A 39 -4.96 18.32 10.94
CA PHE A 39 -5.69 18.55 9.70
C PHE A 39 -6.92 17.67 9.64
N LEU A 40 -8.06 18.29 9.40
CA LEU A 40 -9.35 17.63 9.42
C LEU A 40 -10.12 17.89 8.13
N SER A 41 -11.00 16.96 7.78
CA SER A 41 -12.03 17.17 6.80
C SER A 41 -13.41 16.81 7.36
N ILE A 42 -14.40 17.55 6.92
CA ILE A 42 -15.80 17.40 7.31
C ILE A 42 -16.57 16.89 6.11
N GLU A 43 -17.15 15.69 6.21
CA GLU A 43 -17.98 15.13 5.15
C GLU A 43 -19.36 15.82 5.11
N LYS A 44 -19.79 16.19 3.91
CA LYS A 44 -21.07 16.86 3.62
C LYS A 44 -22.08 15.88 2.98
N GLU A 45 -23.32 16.34 2.84
CA GLU A 45 -24.42 15.58 2.23
C GLU A 45 -24.11 15.06 0.84
N ASN A 46 -23.54 15.90 -0.02
CA ASN A 46 -23.11 15.53 -1.36
C ASN A 46 -21.80 14.71 -1.38
N LYS A 47 -21.34 14.19 -0.24
CA LYS A 47 -20.05 13.50 -0.02
C LYS A 47 -18.82 14.34 -0.34
N SER A 48 -18.98 15.63 -0.63
CA SER A 48 -17.86 16.55 -0.69
C SER A 48 -17.29 16.77 0.71
N ARG A 49 -16.06 17.29 0.76
CA ARG A 49 -15.36 17.57 2.01
C ARG A 49 -15.00 19.04 2.10
N GLN A 50 -15.12 19.58 3.30
CA GLN A 50 -14.56 20.88 3.66
C GLN A 50 -13.44 20.66 4.67
N PHE A 51 -12.33 21.37 4.49
CA PHE A 51 -11.15 21.18 5.31
C PHE A 51 -11.10 22.23 6.42
N CYS A 52 -10.54 21.83 7.56
CA CYS A 52 -10.22 22.73 8.66
C CYS A 52 -8.98 22.23 9.39
N CYS A 53 -8.45 23.06 10.26
CA CYS A 53 -7.28 22.76 11.07
C CYS A 53 -7.59 23.16 12.51
N LEU A 54 -7.46 22.23 13.46
CA LEU A 54 -7.79 22.46 14.86
C LEU A 54 -6.63 22.02 15.74
N SER A 55 -6.40 22.73 16.85
CA SER A 55 -5.56 22.21 17.93
C SER A 55 -6.23 20.99 18.57
N ILE A 56 -5.47 20.22 19.35
CA ILE A 56 -6.04 19.07 20.05
C ILE A 56 -7.11 19.52 21.07
N GLU A 57 -6.90 20.64 21.77
CA GLU A 57 -7.86 21.22 22.72
C GLU A 57 -9.14 21.68 22.03
N GLU A 58 -9.02 22.31 20.87
CA GLU A 58 -10.18 22.74 20.06
C GLU A 58 -10.99 21.54 19.58
N LEU A 59 -10.32 20.48 19.13
CA LEU A 59 -10.96 19.23 18.72
C LEU A 59 -11.69 18.55 19.89
N LEU A 60 -11.08 18.53 21.08
CA LEU A 60 -11.71 17.98 22.28
C LEU A 60 -12.97 18.75 22.66
N ARG A 61 -12.90 20.09 22.67
CA ARG A 61 -14.05 20.96 22.94
C ARG A 61 -15.17 20.75 21.92
N LEU A 62 -14.82 20.51 20.66
CA LEU A 62 -15.79 20.18 19.61
C LEU A 62 -16.50 18.86 19.92
N PHE A 63 -15.78 17.85 20.39
CA PHE A 63 -16.35 16.56 20.79
C PHE A 63 -17.26 16.68 22.01
N GLU A 64 -16.95 17.55 22.98
CA GLU A 64 -17.84 17.83 24.12
C GLU A 64 -19.17 18.48 23.68
N CYS A 65 -19.11 19.37 22.69
CA CYS A 65 -20.26 20.19 22.30
C CYS A 65 -21.14 19.59 21.19
N CYS A 66 -20.62 18.63 20.41
CA CYS A 66 -21.29 18.07 19.24
C CYS A 66 -21.73 16.62 19.53
N PRO A 67 -23.00 16.24 19.32
CA PRO A 67 -23.43 14.85 19.51
C PRO A 67 -22.79 13.93 18.48
N THR A 68 -22.48 12.68 18.85
CA THR A 68 -21.84 11.67 17.98
C THR A 68 -22.48 11.53 16.59
N THR A 69 -23.81 11.59 16.50
CA THR A 69 -24.56 11.44 15.25
C THR A 69 -24.31 12.58 14.25
N GLU A 70 -23.77 13.71 14.70
CA GLU A 70 -23.46 14.88 13.88
C GLU A 70 -21.96 15.02 13.58
N ARG A 71 -21.11 14.19 14.18
CA ARG A 71 -19.65 14.24 14.00
C ARG A 71 -19.24 13.50 12.74
N THR A 72 -19.15 14.21 11.61
CA THR A 72 -18.72 13.67 10.31
C THR A 72 -17.26 14.00 9.97
N LEU A 73 -16.39 13.89 10.97
CA LEU A 73 -14.99 14.32 10.90
C LEU A 73 -14.04 13.19 10.50
N TYR A 74 -13.02 13.57 9.73
CA TYR A 74 -11.92 12.73 9.30
C TYR A 74 -10.60 13.46 9.55
N GLU A 75 -9.59 12.74 10.00
CA GLU A 75 -8.20 13.19 9.95
C GLU A 75 -7.70 13.16 8.50
N SER A 76 -7.14 14.27 8.05
CA SER A 76 -6.41 14.37 6.79
C SER A 76 -4.93 14.08 7.03
N ILE A 77 -4.49 12.88 6.69
CA ILE A 77 -3.11 12.43 6.93
C ILE A 77 -2.19 13.10 5.92
N SER A 78 -1.36 14.02 6.40
CA SER A 78 -0.36 14.73 5.61
C SER A 78 0.79 13.81 5.18
N ILE A 79 1.29 14.01 3.96
CA ILE A 79 2.39 13.20 3.40
C ILE A 79 3.73 13.40 4.14
N ASN A 80 3.93 14.55 4.78
CA ASN A 80 5.19 14.93 5.44
C ASN A 80 5.11 14.85 6.98
N LYS A 81 4.06 14.26 7.54
CA LYS A 81 3.95 14.06 9.00
C LYS A 81 4.27 12.60 9.33
N PRO A 82 5.06 12.36 10.39
CA PRO A 82 5.20 11.03 10.95
C PRO A 82 3.83 10.44 11.32
N VAL A 83 3.68 9.14 11.11
CA VAL A 83 2.42 8.43 11.34
C VAL A 83 2.64 7.24 12.26
N ARG A 84 1.62 6.96 13.08
CA ARG A 84 1.48 5.68 13.78
C ARG A 84 1.20 4.59 12.75
N THR A 85 1.54 3.35 13.10
CA THR A 85 1.05 2.22 12.30
C THR A 85 -0.45 2.12 12.46
N TYR A 86 -1.17 2.09 11.33
CA TYR A 86 -2.57 1.75 11.31
C TYR A 86 -2.95 0.87 10.11
N ILE A 87 -3.98 0.06 10.30
CA ILE A 87 -4.56 -0.83 9.30
C ILE A 87 -6.08 -0.63 9.27
N ASP A 88 -6.66 -0.60 8.08
CA ASP A 88 -8.08 -0.80 7.85
C ASP A 88 -8.31 -2.26 7.45
N PHE A 89 -9.09 -2.98 8.24
CA PHE A 89 -9.38 -4.40 8.07
C PHE A 89 -10.88 -4.57 7.84
N GLU A 90 -11.27 -5.06 6.66
CA GLU A 90 -12.67 -5.19 6.31
C GLU A 90 -12.98 -6.27 5.29
N TYR A 91 -14.16 -6.89 5.43
CA TYR A 91 -14.74 -7.79 4.43
C TYR A 91 -16.24 -7.99 4.64
N LEU A 92 -16.93 -8.49 3.61
CA LEU A 92 -18.36 -8.78 3.66
C LEU A 92 -18.66 -10.16 4.22
N ILE A 93 -19.61 -10.27 5.13
CA ILE A 93 -19.94 -11.52 5.84
C ILE A 93 -20.61 -12.51 4.89
N ASP A 94 -21.59 -12.05 4.11
CA ASP A 94 -22.36 -12.86 3.15
C ASP A 94 -21.50 -13.49 2.05
N LYS A 95 -20.37 -12.85 1.70
CA LYS A 95 -19.39 -13.36 0.74
C LYS A 95 -18.39 -14.34 1.34
N ASN A 96 -18.33 -14.45 2.66
CA ASN A 96 -17.31 -15.22 3.37
C ASN A 96 -17.93 -16.14 4.43
N LEU A 97 -19.07 -16.77 4.11
CA LEU A 97 -19.79 -17.71 4.99
C LEU A 97 -18.96 -18.94 5.39
N ASN A 98 -17.89 -19.22 4.65
CA ASN A 98 -16.91 -20.24 4.99
C ASN A 98 -16.01 -19.87 6.18
N ILE A 99 -16.03 -18.61 6.64
CA ILE A 99 -15.35 -18.16 7.85
C ILE A 99 -16.36 -18.25 8.99
N GLN A 100 -16.27 -19.31 9.80
CA GLN A 100 -17.14 -19.48 10.96
C GLN A 100 -16.73 -18.58 12.13
N ASN A 101 -15.44 -18.37 12.32
CA ASN A 101 -14.90 -17.51 13.36
C ASN A 101 -14.24 -16.28 12.73
N HIS A 102 -14.99 -15.17 12.70
CA HIS A 102 -14.58 -13.91 12.10
C HIS A 102 -13.43 -13.20 12.84
N TYR A 103 -13.02 -13.69 14.02
CA TYR A 103 -11.95 -13.10 14.83
C TYR A 103 -10.55 -13.61 14.47
N ILE A 104 -10.44 -14.75 13.79
CA ILE A 104 -9.14 -15.36 13.47
C ILE A 104 -8.31 -14.44 12.56
N GLY A 105 -8.91 -13.91 11.49
CA GLY A 105 -8.24 -12.98 10.57
C GLY A 105 -7.75 -11.70 11.25
N PRO A 106 -8.62 -10.94 11.95
CA PRO A 106 -8.22 -9.78 12.75
C PRO A 106 -7.09 -10.08 13.75
N MET A 107 -7.19 -11.16 14.52
CA MET A 107 -6.16 -11.53 15.49
C MET A 107 -4.85 -11.92 14.82
N CYS A 108 -4.89 -12.63 13.69
CA CYS A 108 -3.70 -12.89 12.88
C CYS A 108 -3.00 -11.58 12.48
N CYS A 109 -3.77 -10.59 12.01
CA CYS A 109 -3.23 -9.29 11.64
C CYS A 109 -2.55 -8.61 12.84
N LEU A 110 -3.19 -8.60 14.02
CA LEU A 110 -2.63 -8.00 15.23
C LEU A 110 -1.35 -8.69 15.70
N LYS A 111 -1.30 -10.04 15.71
CA LYS A 111 -0.10 -10.81 16.06
C LYS A 111 1.08 -10.48 15.14
N VAL A 112 0.83 -10.44 13.83
CA VAL A 112 1.86 -10.10 12.84
C VAL A 112 2.36 -8.68 13.02
N LEU A 113 1.47 -7.70 13.19
CA LEU A 113 1.86 -6.31 13.44
C LEU A 113 2.65 -6.17 14.73
N TYR A 114 2.20 -6.81 15.81
CA TYR A 114 2.90 -6.76 17.09
C TYR A 114 4.32 -7.32 16.98
N TYR A 115 4.48 -8.49 16.35
CA TYR A 115 5.79 -9.08 16.07
C TYR A 115 6.72 -8.13 15.33
N PHE A 116 6.28 -7.51 14.23
CA PHE A 116 7.18 -6.66 13.44
C PHE A 116 7.48 -5.30 14.07
N LEU A 117 6.61 -4.80 14.96
CA LEU A 117 6.68 -3.42 15.47
C LEU A 117 7.17 -3.30 16.92
N ASN A 118 7.17 -4.40 17.69
CA ASN A 118 7.49 -4.37 19.12
C ASN A 118 8.51 -5.45 19.47
N ALA A 119 9.48 -5.07 20.27
CA ALA A 119 10.44 -6.02 20.82
C ALA A 119 9.75 -7.09 21.68
N PRO A 120 10.21 -8.35 21.59
CA PRO A 120 9.70 -9.42 22.41
C PRO A 120 10.00 -9.08 23.85
N ASP A 121 8.99 -9.23 24.69
CA ASP A 121 9.14 -9.18 26.13
C ASP A 121 9.50 -10.60 26.58
N ASP A 122 10.67 -10.75 27.22
CA ASP A 122 11.18 -12.05 27.70
C ASP A 122 10.25 -12.71 28.72
N THR A 123 9.28 -11.97 29.27
CA THR A 123 8.22 -12.50 30.14
C THR A 123 7.08 -13.19 29.38
N ILE A 124 7.04 -13.08 28.05
CA ILE A 124 6.01 -13.73 27.23
C ILE A 124 6.36 -15.20 27.00
N ASN A 125 5.81 -16.05 27.87
CA ASN A 125 5.96 -17.50 27.81
C ASN A 125 4.64 -18.24 27.50
N THR A 126 3.53 -17.53 27.34
CA THR A 126 2.19 -18.08 27.07
C THR A 126 1.48 -17.32 25.94
N VAL A 127 0.47 -17.96 25.34
CA VAL A 127 -0.39 -17.33 24.32
C VAL A 127 -1.18 -16.18 24.92
N GLU A 128 -1.66 -16.34 26.15
CA GLU A 128 -2.45 -15.36 26.89
C GLU A 128 -1.65 -14.09 27.15
N SER A 129 -0.41 -14.23 27.66
CA SER A 129 0.49 -13.09 27.87
C SER A 129 0.83 -12.38 26.55
N TYR A 130 1.00 -13.13 25.45
CA TYR A 130 1.23 -12.55 24.12
C TYR A 130 0.02 -11.71 23.65
N ILE A 131 -1.20 -12.24 23.80
CA ILE A 131 -2.43 -11.53 23.44
C ILE A 131 -2.63 -10.30 24.33
N GLU A 132 -2.39 -10.41 25.63
CA GLU A 132 -2.48 -9.27 26.55
C GLU A 132 -1.54 -8.14 26.12
N ASN A 133 -0.29 -8.47 25.77
CA ASN A 133 0.68 -7.51 25.26
C ASN A 133 0.24 -6.86 23.94
N ILE A 134 -0.34 -7.61 23.01
CA ILE A 134 -0.94 -7.06 21.80
C ILE A 134 -2.01 -6.02 22.16
N LEU A 135 -2.92 -6.36 23.07
CA LEU A 135 -4.01 -5.49 23.49
C LEU A 135 -3.56 -4.29 24.32
N LYS A 136 -2.35 -4.30 24.89
CA LYS A 136 -1.69 -3.12 25.48
C LYS A 136 -1.13 -2.16 24.43
N GLN A 137 -0.82 -2.65 23.23
CA GLN A 137 -0.23 -1.83 22.16
C GLN A 137 -1.24 -1.25 21.18
N PHE A 138 -2.27 -2.02 20.82
CA PHE A 138 -3.19 -1.65 19.75
C PHE A 138 -4.56 -1.20 20.26
N LEU A 139 -4.92 0.04 19.94
CA LEU A 139 -6.31 0.48 20.00
C LEU A 139 -7.03 -0.05 18.76
N VAL A 140 -8.02 -0.91 18.97
CA VAL A 140 -8.89 -1.42 17.91
C VAL A 140 -10.19 -0.64 17.92
N LEU A 141 -10.46 0.08 16.85
CA LEU A 141 -11.75 0.71 16.63
C LEU A 141 -12.60 -0.14 15.68
N GLU A 142 -13.88 -0.26 15.96
CA GLU A 142 -14.82 -1.12 15.28
C GLU A 142 -15.98 -0.31 14.70
N ALA A 143 -16.35 -0.68 13.48
CA ALA A 143 -17.56 -0.20 12.81
C ALA A 143 -18.25 -1.35 12.06
N SER A 144 -18.09 -2.58 12.56
CA SER A 144 -18.75 -3.78 12.03
C SER A 144 -20.27 -3.60 12.02
N THR A 145 -20.91 -4.30 11.10
CA THR A 145 -22.37 -4.38 10.94
C THR A 145 -22.74 -5.84 10.72
N THR A 146 -24.04 -6.13 10.66
CA THR A 146 -24.53 -7.48 10.29
C THR A 146 -24.10 -7.93 8.89
N GLU A 147 -23.72 -7.00 8.01
CA GLU A 147 -23.31 -7.28 6.63
C GLU A 147 -21.78 -7.32 6.44
N LYS A 148 -21.03 -6.70 7.35
CA LYS A 148 -19.61 -6.37 7.12
C LYS A 148 -18.82 -6.35 8.42
N ILE A 149 -17.67 -7.01 8.41
CA ILE A 149 -16.61 -6.83 9.41
C ILE A 149 -15.81 -5.57 9.06
N SER A 150 -15.55 -4.70 10.05
CA SER A 150 -14.78 -3.47 9.84
C SER A 150 -14.06 -3.06 11.12
N TYR A 151 -12.74 -3.18 11.11
CA TYR A 151 -11.85 -2.80 12.20
C TYR A 151 -10.77 -1.84 11.70
N HIS A 152 -10.43 -0.87 12.54
CA HIS A 152 -9.24 -0.04 12.37
C HIS A 152 -8.28 -0.35 13.52
N PHE A 153 -7.13 -0.94 13.19
CA PHE A 153 -6.08 -1.22 14.17
C PHE A 153 -5.13 -0.03 14.20
N ILE A 154 -4.89 0.54 15.38
CA ILE A 154 -4.01 1.71 15.56
C ILE A 154 -2.99 1.36 16.64
N ASN A 155 -1.70 1.48 16.33
CA ASN A 155 -0.66 1.33 17.34
C ASN A 155 -0.69 2.56 18.27
N ALA A 156 -1.36 2.40 19.41
CA ALA A 156 -1.62 3.46 20.38
C ALA A 156 -0.40 3.76 21.25
N ASN A 157 0.52 2.81 21.38
CA ASN A 157 1.74 2.91 22.16
C ASN A 157 2.98 2.55 21.30
N PRO A 158 3.24 3.32 20.22
CA PRO A 158 4.24 2.93 19.23
C PRO A 158 5.66 2.98 19.79
N SER A 159 6.40 1.88 19.60
CA SER A 159 7.86 1.86 19.78
C SER A 159 8.61 2.48 18.60
N ILE A 160 7.95 2.57 17.44
CA ILE A 160 8.44 3.20 16.21
C ILE A 160 7.31 3.92 15.49
N LEU A 161 7.66 4.99 14.79
CA LEU A 161 6.79 5.72 13.86
C LEU A 161 7.26 5.50 12.43
N PHE A 162 6.40 5.76 11.46
CA PHE A 162 6.81 5.85 10.05
C PHE A 162 6.92 7.31 9.66
N GLU A 163 7.95 7.68 8.91
CA GLU A 163 8.19 9.07 8.49
C GLU A 163 7.02 9.65 7.65
N SER A 164 6.30 8.78 6.93
CA SER A 164 5.14 9.16 6.15
C SER A 164 4.12 8.03 6.04
N ILE A 165 2.90 8.37 5.63
CA ILE A 165 1.88 7.39 5.26
C ILE A 165 2.33 6.47 4.10
N SER A 166 3.14 7.00 3.18
CA SER A 166 3.68 6.23 2.05
C SER A 166 4.67 5.16 2.52
N SER A 167 5.57 5.48 3.45
CA SER A 167 6.52 4.50 3.99
C SER A 167 5.80 3.40 4.78
N LEU A 168 4.78 3.77 5.57
CA LEU A 168 3.89 2.78 6.21
C LEU A 168 3.23 1.85 5.17
N GLY A 169 2.68 2.39 4.10
CA GLY A 169 2.03 1.58 3.05
C GLY A 169 2.97 0.57 2.37
N ILE A 170 4.21 0.96 2.11
CA ILE A 170 5.22 0.06 1.55
C ILE A 170 5.57 -1.05 2.56
N PHE A 171 5.67 -0.69 3.84
CA PHE A 171 5.95 -1.63 4.92
C PHE A 171 4.86 -2.68 5.07
N ILE A 172 3.58 -2.25 5.10
CA ILE A 172 2.43 -3.16 5.17
C ILE A 172 2.39 -4.09 3.96
N LYS A 173 2.65 -3.58 2.75
CA LYS A 173 2.72 -4.43 1.54
C LYS A 173 3.84 -5.46 1.62
N ALA A 174 4.98 -5.11 2.23
CA ALA A 174 6.10 -6.03 2.43
C ALA A 174 5.77 -7.13 3.45
N ILE A 175 5.09 -6.79 4.56
CA ILE A 175 4.55 -7.76 5.53
C ILE A 175 3.58 -8.72 4.83
N ILE A 176 2.60 -8.20 4.09
CA ILE A 176 1.63 -9.02 3.36
C ILE A 176 2.33 -9.99 2.43
N ARG A 177 3.33 -9.51 1.67
CA ARG A 177 4.13 -10.35 0.79
C ARG A 177 4.86 -11.45 1.58
N PHE A 178 5.50 -11.11 2.69
CA PHE A 178 6.16 -12.07 3.58
C PHE A 178 5.20 -13.20 3.99
N LEU A 179 3.99 -12.84 4.45
CA LEU A 179 2.98 -13.81 4.88
C LEU A 179 2.50 -14.71 3.73
N LEU A 180 2.21 -14.14 2.56
CA LEU A 180 1.75 -14.92 1.41
C LEU A 180 2.83 -15.87 0.89
N LEU A 181 4.10 -15.47 0.95
CA LEU A 181 5.22 -16.34 0.61
C LEU A 181 5.38 -17.50 1.60
N ALA A 182 5.10 -17.31 2.89
CA ALA A 182 5.11 -18.40 3.86
C ALA A 182 4.08 -19.49 3.50
N ILE A 183 2.88 -19.10 3.03
CA ILE A 183 1.89 -20.07 2.52
C ILE A 183 2.41 -20.80 1.28
N VAL A 184 2.99 -20.08 0.32
CA VAL A 184 3.54 -20.69 -0.91
C VAL A 184 4.65 -21.69 -0.58
N GLN A 185 5.59 -21.33 0.29
CA GLN A 185 6.67 -22.21 0.72
C GLN A 185 6.13 -23.45 1.44
N HIS A 186 5.15 -23.29 2.32
CA HIS A 186 4.49 -24.42 2.99
C HIS A 186 3.82 -25.36 1.97
N LYS A 187 3.14 -24.81 0.96
CA LYS A 187 2.55 -25.58 -0.14
C LYS A 187 3.61 -26.35 -0.92
N CYS A 188 4.71 -25.70 -1.31
CA CYS A 188 5.81 -26.36 -2.01
C CYS A 188 6.32 -27.57 -1.23
N ALA A 189 6.49 -27.42 0.09
CA ALA A 189 6.90 -28.51 0.97
C ALA A 189 5.86 -29.63 1.09
N MET A 190 4.56 -29.30 1.23
CA MET A 190 3.50 -30.31 1.39
C MET A 190 3.23 -31.12 0.11
N PHE A 191 3.32 -30.48 -1.06
CA PHE A 191 2.92 -31.11 -2.33
C PHE A 191 4.11 -31.44 -3.24
N ASN A 192 5.34 -31.30 -2.72
CA ASN A 192 6.58 -31.49 -3.48
C ASN A 192 6.57 -30.73 -4.82
N MET A 193 6.12 -29.48 -4.78
CA MET A 193 5.98 -28.62 -5.95
C MET A 193 7.08 -27.57 -5.98
N ASP A 194 7.74 -27.42 -7.13
CA ASP A 194 8.62 -26.28 -7.38
C ASP A 194 7.82 -25.12 -7.95
N ILE A 195 7.59 -24.10 -7.12
CA ILE A 195 6.97 -22.85 -7.56
C ILE A 195 8.06 -21.77 -7.57
N PRO A 196 8.45 -21.23 -8.75
CA PRO A 196 9.46 -20.19 -8.81
C PRO A 196 8.98 -18.94 -8.09
N ILE A 197 9.54 -18.67 -6.90
CA ILE A 197 9.17 -17.53 -6.04
C ILE A 197 9.31 -16.19 -6.79
N GLU A 198 10.22 -16.12 -7.76
CA GLU A 198 10.50 -14.96 -8.62
C GLU A 198 9.34 -14.56 -9.53
N GLN A 199 8.36 -15.45 -9.77
CA GLN A 199 7.18 -15.11 -10.60
C GLN A 199 6.14 -14.27 -9.84
N PHE A 200 6.29 -14.13 -8.53
CA PHE A 200 5.35 -13.40 -7.68
C PHE A 200 5.80 -11.97 -7.50
N ASN A 201 5.38 -11.09 -8.41
CA ASN A 201 5.75 -9.67 -8.33
C ASN A 201 4.80 -8.83 -7.48
N ASN A 202 3.58 -9.30 -7.20
CA ASN A 202 2.61 -8.57 -6.38
C ASN A 202 1.72 -9.53 -5.55
N ALA A 203 1.05 -8.98 -4.53
CA ALA A 203 0.18 -9.74 -3.62
C ALA A 203 -1.05 -10.35 -4.32
N SER A 204 -1.58 -9.73 -5.37
CA SER A 204 -2.74 -10.27 -6.11
C SER A 204 -2.39 -11.57 -6.85
N ASN A 205 -1.20 -11.64 -7.45
CA ASN A 205 -0.73 -12.84 -8.14
C ASN A 205 -0.56 -14.00 -7.15
N LEU A 206 -0.01 -13.71 -5.96
CA LEU A 206 0.11 -14.69 -4.88
C LEU A 206 -1.28 -15.16 -4.43
N THR A 207 -2.19 -14.22 -4.18
CA THR A 207 -3.56 -14.52 -3.75
C THR A 207 -4.25 -15.46 -4.72
N ASN A 208 -4.22 -15.16 -6.02
CA ASN A 208 -4.85 -15.96 -7.07
C ASN A 208 -4.33 -17.40 -7.12
N GLN A 209 -3.04 -17.62 -6.85
CA GLN A 209 -2.45 -18.96 -6.81
C GLN A 209 -2.83 -19.76 -5.57
N LEU A 210 -3.18 -19.07 -4.49
CA LEU A 210 -3.60 -19.68 -3.22
C LEU A 210 -5.09 -20.03 -3.22
N VAL A 211 -5.91 -19.35 -4.03
CA VAL A 211 -7.38 -19.54 -4.09
C VAL A 211 -7.83 -21.00 -4.04
N PRO A 212 -7.30 -21.93 -4.88
CA PRO A 212 -7.78 -23.31 -4.88
C PRO A 212 -7.54 -24.06 -3.56
N PHE A 213 -6.67 -23.54 -2.70
CA PHE A 213 -6.20 -24.21 -1.48
C PHE A 213 -6.72 -23.55 -0.20
N ILE A 214 -7.38 -22.39 -0.27
CA ILE A 214 -7.74 -21.60 0.93
C ILE A 214 -8.54 -22.43 1.95
N HIS A 215 -9.53 -23.20 1.50
CA HIS A 215 -10.32 -24.05 2.37
C HIS A 215 -9.48 -25.14 3.04
N THR A 216 -8.60 -25.79 2.27
CA THR A 216 -7.68 -26.80 2.80
C THR A 216 -6.75 -26.20 3.84
N LEU A 217 -6.14 -25.04 3.55
CA LEU A 217 -5.23 -24.34 4.45
C LEU A 217 -5.90 -23.97 5.78
N ARG A 218 -7.12 -23.41 5.75
CA ARG A 218 -7.88 -23.03 6.95
C ARG A 218 -8.24 -24.21 7.85
N ASN A 219 -8.52 -25.36 7.24
CA ASN A 219 -9.02 -26.53 7.96
C ASN A 219 -7.89 -27.45 8.44
N HIS A 220 -6.80 -27.58 7.66
CA HIS A 220 -5.78 -28.61 7.91
C HIS A 220 -4.43 -28.03 8.37
N CYS A 221 -4.16 -26.73 8.18
CA CYS A 221 -2.84 -26.15 8.49
C CYS A 221 -2.82 -25.34 9.79
N ARG A 222 -3.68 -25.68 10.77
CA ARG A 222 -3.73 -24.99 12.08
C ARG A 222 -2.52 -25.26 12.97
N GLN A 223 -1.86 -26.39 12.78
CA GLN A 223 -0.64 -26.78 13.51
C GLN A 223 0.63 -26.44 12.73
N CYS A 224 0.50 -25.95 11.50
CA CYS A 224 1.61 -25.56 10.65
C CYS A 224 2.03 -24.14 11.04
N ASN A 225 2.93 -24.02 12.00
CA ASN A 225 3.39 -22.74 12.50
C ASN A 225 4.33 -22.04 11.52
N THR A 226 4.27 -20.70 11.53
CA THR A 226 5.20 -19.85 10.80
C THR A 226 6.38 -19.47 11.71
N SER A 227 7.32 -18.68 11.19
CA SER A 227 8.37 -18.07 12.01
C SER A 227 7.84 -16.98 12.96
N ILE A 228 6.59 -16.53 12.78
CA ILE A 228 5.95 -15.55 13.66
C ILE A 228 5.30 -16.31 14.83
N PRO A 229 5.58 -15.94 16.09
CA PRO A 229 5.00 -16.59 17.26
C PRO A 229 3.47 -16.64 17.19
N TYR A 230 2.93 -17.83 17.46
CA TYR A 230 1.48 -18.08 17.54
C TYR A 230 0.68 -17.72 16.28
N VAL A 231 1.34 -17.71 15.11
CA VAL A 231 0.71 -17.55 13.81
C VAL A 231 0.93 -18.81 13.00
N SER A 232 -0.16 -19.48 12.65
CA SER A 232 -0.19 -20.64 11.77
C SER A 232 -0.45 -20.25 10.31
N ILE A 233 -0.19 -21.18 9.40
CA ILE A 233 -0.54 -21.04 7.98
C ILE A 233 -2.06 -20.89 7.81
N ALA A 234 -2.86 -21.57 8.63
CA ALA A 234 -4.32 -21.39 8.64
C ALA A 234 -4.70 -19.94 8.98
N ASP A 235 -4.06 -19.33 9.98
CA ASP A 235 -4.33 -17.94 10.39
C ASP A 235 -4.10 -16.96 9.24
N ILE A 236 -3.00 -17.11 8.50
CA ILE A 236 -2.73 -16.27 7.32
C ILE A 236 -3.80 -16.48 6.24
N ALA A 237 -4.28 -17.70 6.03
CA ALA A 237 -5.34 -17.98 5.07
C ALA A 237 -6.69 -17.32 5.44
N TYR A 238 -6.91 -16.91 6.70
CA TYR A 238 -8.08 -16.10 7.10
C TYR A 238 -7.95 -14.61 6.71
N LEU A 239 -6.78 -14.16 6.27
CA LEU A 239 -6.62 -12.81 5.71
C LEU A 239 -7.11 -12.72 4.26
N LEU A 240 -7.23 -13.85 3.56
CA LEU A 240 -7.73 -13.92 2.19
C LEU A 240 -9.26 -14.01 2.20
N VAL A 241 -9.97 -13.13 1.51
CA VAL A 241 -11.44 -13.03 1.55
C VAL A 241 -12.00 -12.76 0.18
N GLN A 242 -13.29 -13.05 -0.03
CA GLN A 242 -13.99 -12.68 -1.25
C GLN A 242 -14.60 -11.28 -1.13
N ASN A 243 -14.42 -10.47 -2.18
CA ASN A 243 -15.02 -9.14 -2.31
C ASN A 243 -16.46 -9.21 -2.87
N ARG A 244 -17.08 -8.06 -3.14
CA ARG A 244 -18.42 -7.98 -3.76
C ARG A 244 -18.54 -8.70 -5.10
N GLY A 245 -17.46 -8.69 -5.89
CA GLY A 245 -17.37 -9.37 -7.19
C GLY A 245 -17.05 -10.86 -7.08
N ASN A 246 -17.04 -11.43 -5.87
CA ASN A 246 -16.60 -12.80 -5.57
C ASN A 246 -15.12 -13.08 -5.92
N GLU A 247 -14.33 -12.04 -6.14
CA GLU A 247 -12.89 -12.15 -6.36
C GLU A 247 -12.16 -12.25 -5.02
N TRP A 248 -11.12 -13.06 -4.97
CA TRP A 248 -10.29 -13.19 -3.78
C TRP A 248 -9.33 -12.01 -3.64
N THR A 249 -9.32 -11.42 -2.45
CA THR A 249 -8.50 -10.27 -2.07
C THR A 249 -8.01 -10.44 -0.63
N LEU A 250 -7.25 -9.47 -0.13
CA LEU A 250 -6.92 -9.36 1.28
C LEU A 250 -8.01 -8.59 2.02
N ALA A 251 -8.29 -8.99 3.26
CA ALA A 251 -9.12 -8.23 4.19
C ALA A 251 -8.44 -6.94 4.67
N ILE A 252 -7.11 -6.84 4.53
CA ILE A 252 -6.33 -5.64 4.82
C ILE A 252 -6.43 -4.69 3.63
N ASP A 253 -7.08 -3.53 3.79
CA ASP A 253 -7.11 -2.50 2.74
C ASP A 253 -5.77 -1.76 2.70
N THR A 254 -5.06 -1.89 1.58
CA THR A 254 -3.76 -1.24 1.35
C THR A 254 -3.89 0.09 0.61
N ASN A 255 -5.09 0.46 0.16
CA ASN A 255 -5.33 1.74 -0.51
C ASN A 255 -5.40 2.91 0.47
N VAL A 256 -5.63 2.62 1.75
CA VAL A 256 -5.63 3.62 2.83
C VAL A 256 -4.25 4.22 3.06
N HIS A 257 -3.17 3.62 2.54
CA HIS A 257 -1.82 4.17 2.68
C HIS A 257 -1.41 5.07 1.50
N SER A 258 -2.37 5.79 0.93
CA SER A 258 -2.14 6.73 -0.17
C SER A 258 -1.98 8.18 0.32
N ASN A 259 -1.47 9.05 -0.54
CA ASN A 259 -1.27 10.47 -0.20
C ASN A 259 -2.61 11.18 0.08
N ASN A 260 -2.64 12.01 1.12
CA ASN A 260 -3.82 12.76 1.56
C ASN A 260 -4.99 11.86 1.99
N GLN A 261 -4.68 10.67 2.50
CA GLN A 261 -5.68 9.76 3.05
C GLN A 261 -6.55 10.45 4.09
N GLN A 262 -7.84 10.12 4.06
CA GLN A 262 -8.80 10.52 5.08
C GLN A 262 -9.07 9.34 6.00
N PHE A 263 -8.83 9.51 7.30
CA PHE A 263 -9.12 8.51 8.33
C PHE A 263 -10.28 8.99 9.18
N ARG A 264 -11.33 8.18 9.34
CA ARG A 264 -12.50 8.60 10.13
C ARG A 264 -12.11 8.64 11.61
N LEU A 265 -12.41 9.75 12.28
CA LEU A 265 -12.05 9.88 13.70
C LEU A 265 -12.84 8.92 14.59
N PHE A 266 -12.26 8.61 15.75
CA PHE A 266 -12.97 8.01 16.87
C PHE A 266 -14.30 8.75 17.13
N ASN A 267 -15.34 7.98 17.45
CA ASN A 267 -16.68 8.45 17.76
C ASN A 267 -17.31 9.37 16.70
N CYS A 268 -16.86 9.25 15.44
CA CYS A 268 -17.42 9.93 14.28
C CYS A 268 -18.15 8.96 13.35
N VAL A 269 -19.18 9.46 12.67
CA VAL A 269 -20.01 8.71 11.72
C VAL A 269 -19.70 9.13 10.29
N LYS A 270 -20.04 8.25 9.34
CA LYS A 270 -20.16 8.66 7.92
C LYS A 270 -21.40 9.53 7.77
N TYR A 271 -21.38 10.52 6.88
CA TYR A 271 -22.55 11.36 6.67
C TYR A 271 -23.79 10.51 6.33
N GLY A 272 -24.91 10.79 7.01
CA GLY A 272 -26.18 10.08 6.82
C GLY A 272 -26.16 8.62 7.33
N LYS A 273 -25.16 8.24 8.13
CA LYS A 273 -25.08 6.92 8.78
C LYS A 273 -25.09 7.08 10.30
N ASN A 274 -25.60 6.07 10.98
CA ASN A 274 -25.60 6.00 12.44
C ASN A 274 -24.75 4.82 12.94
N ASN A 275 -23.49 4.77 12.49
CA ASN A 275 -22.54 3.73 12.89
C ASN A 275 -21.19 4.39 13.22
N PRO A 276 -21.03 4.90 14.45
CA PRO A 276 -19.83 5.58 14.88
C PRO A 276 -18.66 4.61 14.98
N LEU A 277 -17.46 5.13 14.78
CA LEU A 277 -16.25 4.35 15.00
C LEU A 277 -15.93 4.28 16.51
N VAL A 278 -16.16 3.14 17.15
CA VAL A 278 -16.05 2.99 18.62
C VAL A 278 -14.99 1.96 19.00
N PRO A 279 -14.50 1.89 20.23
CA PRO A 279 -13.53 0.87 20.62
C PRO A 279 -14.17 -0.51 20.52
N SER A 280 -13.42 -1.50 20.03
CA SER A 280 -13.92 -2.85 19.89
C SER A 280 -14.13 -3.51 21.25
N THR A 281 -15.27 -4.17 21.42
CA THR A 281 -15.51 -5.04 22.58
C THR A 281 -14.84 -6.41 22.42
N THR A 282 -14.56 -6.80 21.18
CA THR A 282 -13.92 -8.08 20.83
C THR A 282 -12.41 -8.05 21.13
N PHE A 283 -11.77 -6.94 20.77
CA PHE A 283 -10.34 -6.71 20.99
C PHE A 283 -10.17 -5.49 21.89
N PRO A 284 -10.56 -5.58 23.17
CA PRO A 284 -10.55 -4.44 24.06
C PRO A 284 -9.11 -3.97 24.25
N PHE A 285 -8.89 -2.68 24.06
CA PHE A 285 -7.61 -2.08 24.42
C PHE A 285 -7.44 -2.22 25.94
N HIS A 286 -6.32 -2.77 26.40
CA HIS A 286 -6.19 -3.23 27.80
C HIS A 286 -6.51 -2.11 28.81
N TYR A 287 -6.11 -0.89 28.51
CA TYR A 287 -6.32 0.30 29.33
C TYR A 287 -7.57 1.10 28.95
N GLN A 288 -8.47 0.55 28.13
CA GLN A 288 -9.62 1.28 27.60
C GLN A 288 -10.52 1.87 28.69
N LEU A 289 -10.71 1.16 29.80
CA LEU A 289 -11.52 1.63 30.93
C LEU A 289 -10.82 2.71 31.76
N GLU A 290 -9.49 2.76 31.72
CA GLU A 290 -8.68 3.76 32.44
C GLU A 290 -8.59 5.06 31.64
N TYR A 291 -8.75 5.00 30.32
CA TYR A 291 -8.67 6.17 29.46
C TYR A 291 -10.01 6.91 29.38
N SER A 292 -9.95 8.22 29.64
CA SER A 292 -11.04 9.13 29.28
C SER A 292 -11.30 9.10 27.77
N SER A 293 -12.51 9.49 27.35
CA SER A 293 -12.84 9.64 25.92
C SER A 293 -11.88 10.58 25.19
N HIS A 294 -11.31 11.56 25.89
CA HIS A 294 -10.30 12.48 25.36
C HIS A 294 -8.97 11.77 25.06
N ASN A 295 -8.53 10.92 25.98
CA ASN A 295 -7.30 10.16 25.79
C ASN A 295 -7.46 9.12 24.66
N LEU A 296 -8.63 8.47 24.55
CA LEU A 296 -8.93 7.59 23.42
C LEU A 296 -8.94 8.34 22.08
N LEU A 297 -9.49 9.56 22.04
CA LEU A 297 -9.42 10.39 20.84
C LEU A 297 -7.96 10.68 20.45
N LYS A 298 -7.13 11.12 21.40
CA LYS A 298 -5.69 11.37 21.16
C LYS A 298 -4.97 10.12 20.64
N LYS A 299 -5.19 8.96 21.27
CA LYS A 299 -4.58 7.68 20.86
C LYS A 299 -5.09 7.19 19.50
N SER A 300 -6.28 7.62 19.07
CA SER A 300 -6.85 7.27 17.76
C SER A 300 -6.35 8.12 16.59
N LEU A 301 -5.71 9.26 16.86
CA LEU A 301 -5.18 10.14 15.82
C LEU A 301 -3.88 9.57 15.27
N ILE A 302 -3.81 9.44 13.94
CA ILE A 302 -2.71 8.79 13.24
C ILE A 302 -1.45 9.66 13.24
N THR A 303 -1.61 10.98 13.16
CA THR A 303 -0.50 11.95 13.10
C THR A 303 -0.20 12.63 14.44
N TYR A 304 -0.98 12.38 15.49
CA TYR A 304 -0.77 12.98 16.81
C TYR A 304 0.24 12.17 17.64
N MET A 305 1.31 12.85 18.07
CA MET A 305 2.38 12.27 18.88
C MET A 305 2.53 13.06 20.17
N GLU A 306 2.57 12.36 21.30
CA GLU A 306 2.84 12.96 22.62
C GLU A 306 4.35 13.01 22.89
N ASP A 307 5.11 12.09 22.28
CA ASP A 307 6.55 11.96 22.43
C ASP A 307 7.26 12.11 21.07
N ASP A 308 7.99 13.20 20.92
CA ASP A 308 8.77 13.51 19.71
C ASP A 308 10.06 12.65 19.60
N HIS A 309 10.41 11.87 20.65
CA HIS A 309 11.62 11.03 20.69
C HIS A 309 11.41 9.61 20.18
N ILE A 310 10.21 9.26 19.70
CA ILE A 310 9.96 7.94 19.14
C ILE A 310 10.73 7.79 17.81
N PRO A 311 11.54 6.73 17.64
CA PRO A 311 12.30 6.52 16.42
C PRO A 311 11.42 6.45 15.18
N LYS A 312 11.90 7.00 14.06
CA LYS A 312 11.16 7.07 12.80
C LYS A 312 11.77 6.13 11.77
N VAL A 313 10.96 5.25 11.21
CA VAL A 313 11.28 4.38 10.08
C VAL A 313 11.06 5.15 8.79
N TYR A 314 12.09 5.22 7.97
CA TYR A 314 12.09 5.89 6.69
C TYR A 314 12.55 4.95 5.58
N LEU A 315 12.21 5.26 4.33
CA LEU A 315 12.63 4.48 3.17
C LEU A 315 13.85 5.14 2.54
N ASN A 316 15.00 4.48 2.61
CA ASN A 316 16.24 4.86 1.95
C ASN A 316 16.44 4.02 0.68
N GLY A 317 16.04 4.56 -0.47
CA GLY A 317 16.04 3.83 -1.73
C GLY A 317 15.03 2.68 -1.73
N ASP A 318 15.51 1.43 -1.72
CA ASP A 318 14.71 0.21 -1.71
C ASP A 318 14.71 -0.52 -0.35
N LYS A 319 15.13 0.16 0.72
CA LYS A 319 15.23 -0.40 2.08
C LYS A 319 14.68 0.55 3.12
N PHE A 320 14.04 0.01 4.14
CA PHE A 320 13.75 0.72 5.37
C PHE A 320 14.99 0.85 6.23
N ASP A 321 15.09 1.99 6.88
CA ASP A 321 16.11 2.33 7.87
C ASP A 321 15.44 3.12 9.02
N ILE A 322 16.12 3.22 10.17
CA ILE A 322 15.61 3.90 11.36
C ILE A 322 16.44 5.15 11.63
N ASN A 323 15.79 6.30 11.76
CA ASN A 323 16.48 7.51 12.18
C ASN A 323 16.77 7.45 13.70
N LEU A 324 18.07 7.43 14.01
CA LEU A 324 18.62 7.26 15.36
C LEU A 324 18.80 8.56 16.14
N SER A 325 18.57 9.73 15.53
CA SER A 325 18.89 11.02 16.15
C SER A 325 18.06 11.36 17.39
N SER A 326 17.09 10.51 17.75
CA SER A 326 16.14 10.67 18.86
C SER A 326 16.35 9.68 20.02
N ILE A 327 17.32 8.76 19.92
CA ILE A 327 17.46 7.66 20.89
C ILE A 327 18.30 8.11 22.08
N SER A 328 17.66 8.33 23.24
CA SER A 328 18.41 8.55 24.48
C SER A 328 18.67 7.27 25.29
N ASN A 329 17.86 6.19 25.28
CA ASN A 329 18.07 5.07 26.23
C ASN A 329 17.44 3.68 25.91
N ARG A 330 17.07 3.32 24.66
CA ARG A 330 16.35 2.04 24.35
C ARG A 330 17.10 1.07 23.41
N ILE A 331 18.28 0.62 23.81
CA ILE A 331 19.17 -0.22 22.97
C ILE A 331 18.56 -1.58 22.60
N ALA A 332 17.90 -2.27 23.54
CA ALA A 332 17.33 -3.61 23.27
C ALA A 332 16.14 -3.56 22.28
N THR A 333 15.19 -2.64 22.50
CA THR A 333 14.07 -2.40 21.57
C THR A 333 14.56 -2.00 20.18
N PHE A 334 15.65 -1.23 20.14
CA PHE A 334 16.28 -0.81 18.90
C PHE A 334 16.86 -1.98 18.09
N SER A 335 17.68 -2.83 18.70
CA SER A 335 18.29 -3.98 18.03
C SER A 335 17.25 -4.91 17.41
N TYR A 336 16.14 -5.13 18.12
CA TYR A 336 15.05 -5.95 17.61
C TYR A 336 14.33 -5.32 16.41
N ASN A 337 13.96 -4.04 16.50
CA ASN A 337 13.31 -3.34 15.40
C ASN A 337 14.19 -3.34 14.15
N LEU A 338 15.52 -3.22 14.31
CA LEU A 338 16.46 -3.29 13.19
C LEU A 338 16.50 -4.69 12.55
N ILE A 339 16.48 -5.77 13.35
CA ILE A 339 16.43 -7.16 12.84
C ILE A 339 15.16 -7.37 11.99
N ASN A 340 14.01 -6.95 12.51
CA ASN A 340 12.73 -7.10 11.81
C ASN A 340 12.65 -6.25 10.55
N ILE A 341 13.16 -5.02 10.59
CA ILE A 341 13.27 -4.19 9.40
C ILE A 341 14.18 -4.85 8.35
N ASN A 342 15.31 -5.42 8.77
CA ASN A 342 16.19 -6.15 7.86
C ASN A 342 15.52 -7.39 7.25
N LEU A 343 14.69 -8.11 8.01
CA LEU A 343 13.87 -9.19 7.48
C LEU A 343 12.89 -8.66 6.43
N ILE A 344 12.15 -7.59 6.73
CA ILE A 344 11.21 -6.96 5.80
C ILE A 344 11.90 -6.41 4.55
N ASN A 345 13.11 -5.88 4.66
CA ASN A 345 13.89 -5.36 3.54
C ASN A 345 14.14 -6.41 2.44
N GLN A 346 14.18 -7.70 2.77
CA GLN A 346 14.28 -8.78 1.79
C GLN A 346 13.04 -8.89 0.89
N HIS A 347 11.89 -8.36 1.36
CA HIS A 347 10.59 -8.43 0.69
C HIS A 347 10.17 -7.12 0.02
N ILE A 348 10.98 -6.04 0.12
CA ILE A 348 10.69 -4.73 -0.50
C ILE A 348 11.09 -4.65 -1.98
N LYS A 349 12.19 -5.32 -2.37
CA LYS A 349 12.75 -5.22 -3.74
C LYS A 349 11.75 -5.33 -4.91
N PRO A 350 10.68 -6.15 -4.85
CA PRO A 350 9.67 -6.19 -5.91
C PRO A 350 8.52 -5.16 -5.77
N LEU A 351 8.41 -4.43 -4.66
CA LEU A 351 7.31 -3.50 -4.36
C LEU A 351 7.56 -2.04 -4.80
N THR A 352 8.80 -1.67 -5.10
CA THR A 352 9.19 -0.27 -5.43
C THR A 352 8.81 0.16 -6.86
N PHE A 353 8.17 -0.69 -7.66
CA PHE A 353 7.62 -0.32 -8.98
C PHE A 353 6.16 0.11 -8.90
N SER A 354 5.92 1.31 -8.36
CA SER A 354 4.70 2.05 -8.67
C SER A 354 4.88 3.56 -8.48
N LYS A 355 5.23 4.26 -9.56
CA LYS A 355 4.70 5.61 -9.81
C LYS A 355 4.15 5.70 -11.24
N PRO A 356 2.82 5.67 -11.38
CA PRO A 356 2.11 6.37 -12.44
C PRO A 356 1.71 7.77 -11.96
N SER A 357 2.10 8.83 -12.66
CA SER A 357 1.39 10.12 -12.63
C SER A 357 1.75 11.03 -13.83
N THR A 358 0.84 11.04 -14.81
CA THR A 358 0.11 12.19 -15.41
C THR A 358 0.32 13.57 -14.75
N ASN A 359 0.24 14.77 -15.37
CA ASN A 359 -0.23 15.25 -16.69
C ASN A 359 0.23 16.71 -16.94
N ALA A 360 0.46 17.03 -18.22
CA ALA A 360 0.23 18.27 -19.00
C ALA A 360 0.25 19.69 -18.38
N SER A 361 1.02 20.58 -19.02
CA SER A 361 0.62 21.96 -19.33
C SER A 361 0.99 22.32 -20.79
N LYS A 362 0.03 22.88 -21.54
CA LYS A 362 0.15 23.31 -22.94
C LYS A 362 0.76 24.71 -23.04
N SER A 363 1.67 24.93 -24.00
CA SER A 363 1.78 26.19 -24.76
C SER A 363 2.57 25.97 -26.06
N HIS A 364 2.32 26.84 -27.04
CA HIS A 364 2.47 26.66 -28.49
C HIS A 364 3.90 26.54 -29.07
N THR A 365 3.96 25.80 -30.19
CA THR A 365 4.92 25.61 -31.32
C THR A 365 5.91 26.74 -31.69
N PRO A 366 6.86 26.53 -32.64
CA PRO A 366 7.60 25.31 -33.02
C PRO A 366 9.12 25.58 -33.20
N GLN A 367 10.01 24.62 -32.90
CA GLN A 367 11.30 24.53 -33.60
C GLN A 367 12.05 23.24 -33.26
N ASN A 368 12.54 22.60 -34.32
CA ASN A 368 13.49 21.51 -34.32
C ASN A 368 14.62 21.77 -33.32
N LEU A 369 14.78 20.90 -32.32
CA LEU A 369 16.08 20.58 -31.73
C LEU A 369 15.96 19.30 -30.88
N ILE A 370 16.65 18.29 -31.38
CA ILE A 370 17.04 17.04 -30.75
C ILE A 370 17.36 17.26 -29.26
N HIS A 371 16.72 16.53 -28.34
CA HIS A 371 17.18 16.45 -26.95
C HIS A 371 17.19 15.00 -26.43
N LEU A 372 18.35 14.39 -26.60
CA LEU A 372 18.82 13.07 -26.14
C LEU A 372 18.95 12.92 -24.59
N ASN A 373 18.24 13.71 -23.78
CA ASN A 373 18.52 13.83 -22.34
C ASN A 373 17.82 12.82 -21.41
N LYS A 374 17.51 11.61 -21.89
CA LYS A 374 17.02 10.51 -21.03
C LYS A 374 17.81 9.20 -21.15
N ILE A 375 19.03 9.25 -21.66
CA ILE A 375 19.95 8.10 -21.67
C ILE A 375 21.26 8.51 -21.00
N ASN A 376 21.24 8.76 -19.69
CA ASN A 376 22.45 8.86 -18.89
C ASN A 376 22.17 8.21 -17.53
N HIS A 377 22.26 6.88 -17.47
CA HIS A 377 22.62 6.11 -16.26
C HIS A 377 22.85 4.63 -16.61
N LEU A 378 23.64 4.33 -17.65
CA LEU A 378 24.15 2.99 -17.92
C LEU A 378 25.51 3.10 -18.62
N ASN A 379 26.58 3.14 -17.82
CA ASN A 379 27.96 3.06 -18.31
C ASN A 379 28.15 1.70 -19.03
N SER A 380 28.18 1.76 -20.36
CA SER A 380 28.52 0.75 -21.41
C SER A 380 27.50 0.57 -22.56
N SER A 381 26.28 1.14 -22.53
CA SER A 381 25.18 0.67 -23.42
C SER A 381 24.64 1.61 -24.53
N VAL A 382 25.14 2.84 -24.65
CA VAL A 382 24.55 3.84 -25.58
C VAL A 382 24.82 3.52 -27.06
N LYS A 383 25.98 2.93 -27.38
CA LYS A 383 26.37 2.60 -28.77
C LYS A 383 25.50 1.49 -29.38
N ASP A 384 25.22 0.43 -28.64
CA ASP A 384 24.38 -0.68 -29.12
C ASP A 384 22.95 -0.22 -29.40
N ILE A 385 22.39 0.62 -28.52
CA ILE A 385 21.01 1.10 -28.67
C ILE A 385 20.89 1.93 -29.95
N GLN A 386 21.83 2.84 -30.20
CA GLN A 386 21.83 3.67 -31.41
C GLN A 386 22.04 2.83 -32.69
N LEU A 387 22.89 1.80 -32.62
CA LEU A 387 23.14 0.89 -33.75
C LEU A 387 21.85 0.19 -34.21
N PHE A 388 21.04 -0.31 -33.27
CA PHE A 388 19.83 -1.05 -33.59
C PHE A 388 18.58 -0.20 -33.75
N LEU A 389 18.59 1.05 -33.28
CA LEU A 389 17.45 1.96 -33.38
C LEU A 389 17.05 2.21 -34.84
N ASN A 390 18.01 2.54 -35.71
CA ASN A 390 17.76 2.79 -37.13
C ASN A 390 17.16 1.55 -37.83
N PHE A 391 17.65 0.36 -37.49
CA PHE A 391 17.12 -0.89 -38.01
C PHE A 391 15.65 -1.10 -37.62
N VAL A 392 15.31 -0.86 -36.35
CA VAL A 392 13.95 -1.00 -35.86
C VAL A 392 13.01 0.05 -36.48
N GLU A 393 13.48 1.29 -36.62
CA GLU A 393 12.72 2.37 -37.29
C GLU A 393 12.40 2.01 -38.74
N ASN A 394 13.36 1.44 -39.48
CA ASN A 394 13.12 0.95 -40.85
C ASN A 394 12.06 -0.15 -40.89
N ILE A 395 12.06 -1.09 -39.94
CA ILE A 395 11.02 -2.13 -39.87
C ILE A 395 9.64 -1.50 -39.70
N VAL A 396 9.48 -0.60 -38.73
CA VAL A 396 8.16 -0.10 -38.34
C VAL A 396 7.61 1.00 -39.25
N THR A 397 8.43 1.50 -40.18
CA THR A 397 8.05 2.49 -41.20
C THR A 397 7.97 1.93 -42.62
N SER A 398 8.41 0.68 -42.82
CA SER A 398 8.45 0.02 -44.14
C SER A 398 7.10 -0.09 -44.86
N GLU A 399 5.99 -0.11 -44.12
CA GLU A 399 4.63 -0.16 -44.67
C GLU A 399 3.91 1.18 -44.49
N PRO A 400 3.58 1.92 -45.57
CA PRO A 400 2.98 3.26 -45.49
C PRO A 400 1.64 3.31 -44.73
N SER A 401 0.82 2.27 -44.85
CA SER A 401 -0.49 2.20 -44.19
C SER A 401 -0.42 1.81 -42.71
N TYR A 402 0.73 1.32 -42.23
CA TYR A 402 0.89 0.79 -40.87
C TYR A 402 2.17 1.28 -40.20
N GLN A 403 2.43 2.58 -40.31
CA GLN A 403 3.61 3.18 -39.70
C GLN A 403 3.53 3.16 -38.17
N GLY A 404 4.67 2.86 -37.56
CA GLY A 404 4.89 2.94 -36.12
C GLY A 404 6.16 3.70 -35.80
N TYR A 405 6.43 3.86 -34.52
CA TYR A 405 7.64 4.46 -34.02
C TYR A 405 8.08 3.76 -32.73
N VAL A 406 9.37 3.83 -32.43
CA VAL A 406 9.90 3.32 -31.17
C VAL A 406 9.44 4.22 -30.04
N HIS A 407 8.61 3.69 -29.14
CA HIS A 407 8.18 4.43 -27.96
C HIS A 407 9.24 4.36 -26.85
N THR A 408 9.78 3.17 -26.61
CA THR A 408 10.79 2.94 -25.57
C THR A 408 11.72 1.82 -26.00
N CYS A 409 13.00 1.90 -25.63
CA CYS A 409 13.92 0.77 -25.66
C CYS A 409 14.34 0.42 -24.22
N VAL A 410 14.24 -0.85 -23.84
CA VAL A 410 14.71 -1.35 -22.53
C VAL A 410 15.62 -2.55 -22.74
N ARG A 411 16.69 -2.64 -21.94
CA ARG A 411 17.57 -3.82 -21.92
C ARG A 411 16.96 -4.90 -21.03
N GLY A 412 17.12 -6.16 -21.42
CA GLY A 412 16.65 -7.31 -20.66
C GLY A 412 17.32 -7.37 -19.29
N ILE A 413 16.50 -7.56 -18.27
CA ILE A 413 16.94 -7.55 -16.86
C ILE A 413 17.72 -8.83 -16.55
N TYR A 414 17.22 -9.98 -17.01
CA TYR A 414 17.86 -11.30 -16.81
C TYR A 414 18.87 -11.67 -17.90
N ASN A 415 18.65 -11.17 -19.12
CA ASN A 415 19.56 -11.37 -20.24
C ASN A 415 19.96 -10.00 -20.80
N LYS A 416 21.17 -9.56 -20.45
CA LYS A 416 21.71 -8.26 -20.86
C LYS A 416 21.97 -8.17 -22.36
N ASP A 417 22.02 -9.30 -23.08
CA ASP A 417 22.17 -9.34 -24.55
C ASP A 417 20.84 -9.08 -25.28
N LEU A 418 19.71 -8.93 -24.56
CA LEU A 418 18.42 -8.62 -25.18
C LEU A 418 18.06 -7.14 -25.05
N LEU A 419 17.64 -6.54 -26.15
CA LEU A 419 17.01 -5.22 -26.22
C LEU A 419 15.54 -5.38 -26.62
N PHE A 420 14.65 -4.62 -25.97
CA PHE A 420 13.21 -4.64 -26.21
C PHE A 420 12.78 -3.25 -26.66
N PHE A 421 12.46 -3.11 -27.94
CA PHE A 421 11.91 -1.91 -28.54
C PHE A 421 10.38 -2.03 -28.53
N ASN A 422 9.71 -1.32 -27.61
CA ASN A 422 8.25 -1.24 -27.61
C ASN A 422 7.80 -0.27 -28.71
N ILE A 423 6.95 -0.75 -29.61
CA ILE A 423 6.48 0.00 -30.77
C ILE A 423 5.11 0.60 -30.49
N ALA A 424 4.97 1.88 -30.80
CA ALA A 424 3.70 2.61 -30.78
C ALA A 424 3.27 2.98 -32.21
N GLY A 425 2.04 3.46 -32.36
CA GLY A 425 1.44 3.80 -33.66
C GLY A 425 0.62 2.65 -34.26
N ASN A 426 0.59 2.60 -35.59
CA ASN A 426 -0.23 1.68 -36.37
C ASN A 426 0.52 0.39 -36.77
N TYR A 427 1.83 0.32 -36.52
CA TYR A 427 2.61 -0.89 -36.70
C TYR A 427 2.27 -1.94 -35.63
N ARG A 428 1.55 -2.99 -36.05
CA ARG A 428 0.94 -4.01 -35.17
C ARG A 428 1.07 -5.41 -35.75
N TYR A 429 2.16 -5.64 -36.48
CA TYR A 429 2.42 -6.88 -37.19
C TYR A 429 2.56 -8.07 -36.22
N CYS A 430 1.79 -9.13 -36.46
CA CYS A 430 1.87 -10.39 -35.74
C CYS A 430 2.47 -11.47 -36.65
N PRO A 431 3.63 -12.04 -36.30
CA PRO A 431 4.21 -13.14 -37.07
C PRO A 431 3.32 -14.39 -37.14
N LYS A 432 2.52 -14.65 -36.09
CA LYS A 432 1.60 -15.80 -36.02
C LYS A 432 0.44 -15.65 -37.02
N LYS A 433 -0.18 -14.47 -37.10
CA LYS A 433 -1.28 -14.18 -38.04
C LYS A 433 -0.80 -13.70 -39.41
N LYS A 434 0.52 -13.48 -39.58
CA LYS A 434 1.17 -12.90 -40.76
C LYS A 434 0.49 -11.60 -41.24
N GLY A 435 0.12 -10.74 -40.29
CA GLY A 435 -0.61 -9.51 -40.57
C GLY A 435 -0.81 -8.62 -39.34
N HIS A 436 -1.40 -7.44 -39.53
CA HIS A 436 -1.58 -6.43 -38.48
C HIS A 436 -2.85 -6.65 -37.64
N HIS A 437 -2.73 -6.54 -36.32
CA HIS A 437 -3.89 -6.54 -35.42
C HIS A 437 -4.57 -5.17 -35.34
N LYS A 438 -5.89 -5.15 -35.11
CA LYS A 438 -6.66 -3.90 -34.94
C LYS A 438 -6.31 -3.14 -33.65
N ARG A 439 -6.02 -3.81 -32.51
CA ARG A 439 -5.89 -3.17 -31.18
C ARG A 439 -4.70 -3.61 -30.32
N ASN A 440 -3.59 -4.04 -30.92
CA ASN A 440 -2.46 -4.58 -30.15
C ASN A 440 -1.23 -3.66 -30.10
N THR A 441 -0.37 -3.88 -29.09
CA THR A 441 0.98 -3.35 -29.00
C THR A 441 2.00 -4.45 -29.32
N VAL A 442 3.06 -4.07 -30.04
CA VAL A 442 4.10 -5.00 -30.49
C VAL A 442 5.44 -4.58 -29.89
N ALA A 443 6.28 -5.55 -29.56
CA ALA A 443 7.67 -5.30 -29.18
C ALA A 443 8.60 -5.99 -30.17
N ILE A 444 9.64 -5.30 -30.62
CA ILE A 444 10.73 -5.88 -31.40
C ILE A 444 11.86 -6.18 -30.42
N MET A 445 12.21 -7.46 -30.32
CA MET A 445 13.26 -7.97 -29.46
C MET A 445 14.52 -8.17 -30.30
N ILE A 446 15.66 -7.66 -29.85
CA ILE A 446 16.97 -7.83 -30.50
C ILE A 446 17.91 -8.53 -29.56
N ASN A 447 18.56 -9.59 -30.03
CA ASN A 447 19.69 -10.23 -29.38
C ASN A 447 20.98 -9.64 -29.95
N THR A 448 21.66 -8.84 -29.14
CA THR A 448 22.88 -8.10 -29.52
C THR A 448 24.09 -9.03 -29.69
N LYS A 449 24.10 -10.20 -29.03
CA LYS A 449 25.18 -11.18 -29.15
C LYS A 449 25.15 -11.92 -30.49
N ASN A 450 23.95 -12.27 -30.94
CA ASN A 450 23.77 -13.10 -32.14
C ASN A 450 23.30 -12.32 -33.37
N TYR A 451 23.14 -10.99 -33.24
CA TYR A 451 22.58 -10.11 -34.29
C TYR A 451 21.30 -10.68 -34.89
N THR A 452 20.35 -11.03 -34.01
CA THR A 452 19.04 -11.55 -34.42
C THR A 452 17.91 -10.75 -33.79
N TYR A 453 16.75 -10.72 -34.43
CA TYR A 453 15.56 -10.06 -33.91
C TYR A 453 14.31 -10.95 -33.99
N SER A 454 13.35 -10.68 -33.14
CA SER A 454 12.02 -11.29 -33.18
C SER A 454 10.94 -10.26 -32.89
N ILE A 455 9.74 -10.47 -33.43
CA ILE A 455 8.59 -9.59 -33.21
C ILE A 455 7.63 -10.29 -32.26
N ARG A 456 7.43 -9.71 -31.08
CA ARG A 456 6.51 -10.22 -30.07
C ARG A 456 5.19 -9.46 -30.10
N CYS A 457 4.13 -10.20 -30.42
CA CYS A 457 2.75 -9.76 -30.33
C CYS A 457 2.27 -9.89 -28.87
N LYS A 458 1.76 -8.81 -28.25
CA LYS A 458 1.25 -8.83 -26.86
C LYS A 458 -0.25 -9.19 -26.74
N ASP A 459 -0.87 -9.63 -27.84
CA ASP A 459 -2.28 -10.04 -27.85
C ASP A 459 -2.41 -11.36 -27.08
N ILE A 460 -3.44 -11.50 -26.24
CA ILE A 460 -3.60 -12.63 -25.33
C ILE A 460 -3.71 -13.97 -26.07
N GLU A 461 -4.27 -13.97 -27.29
CA GLU A 461 -4.38 -15.16 -28.15
C GLU A 461 -3.05 -15.56 -28.82
N CYS A 462 -2.06 -14.66 -28.78
CA CYS A 462 -0.78 -14.79 -29.47
C CYS A 462 0.42 -14.84 -28.51
N ASN A 463 0.21 -14.57 -27.21
CA ASN A 463 1.27 -14.42 -26.21
C ASN A 463 2.03 -15.73 -25.91
N ASN A 464 1.49 -16.89 -26.29
CA ASN A 464 2.11 -18.21 -26.13
C ASN A 464 2.83 -18.74 -27.40
N ALA A 465 3.02 -17.90 -28.42
CA ALA A 465 3.71 -18.32 -29.64
C ALA A 465 5.22 -18.43 -29.43
N ILE A 466 5.83 -19.50 -29.96
CA ILE A 466 7.29 -19.66 -30.00
C ILE A 466 7.89 -18.49 -30.79
N LEU A 467 8.90 -17.83 -30.21
CA LEU A 467 9.58 -16.71 -30.86
C LEU A 467 10.40 -17.22 -32.04
N SER A 468 10.13 -16.67 -33.23
CA SER A 468 10.95 -16.88 -34.42
C SER A 468 12.00 -15.77 -34.50
N TRP A 469 13.27 -16.14 -34.45
CA TRP A 469 14.40 -15.22 -34.52
C TRP A 469 14.94 -15.16 -35.95
N LYS A 470 15.12 -13.95 -36.47
CA LYS A 470 15.66 -13.65 -37.81
C LYS A 470 17.00 -12.94 -37.68
N LYS A 471 17.94 -13.16 -38.60
CA LYS A 471 19.20 -12.41 -38.63
C LYS A 471 18.95 -10.94 -38.99
N ILE A 472 19.70 -10.05 -38.35
CA ILE A 472 19.85 -8.64 -38.71
C ILE A 472 21.05 -8.61 -39.67
N ASN A 473 20.82 -8.21 -40.92
CA ASN A 473 21.85 -8.11 -41.95
C ASN A 473 22.51 -6.74 -41.95
#